data_AF-A0A4Q1K7E9-F1
#
_entry.id   AF-A0A4Q1K7E9-F1
#
_cell.length_a   1.000
_cell.length_b   1.000
_cell.length_c   1.000
_cell.angle_alpha   90.00
_cell.angle_beta   90.00
_cell.angle_gamma   90.00
#
_symmetry.space_group_name_H-M   'P 1'
#
loop_
_entity.id
_entity.type
_entity.pdbx_description
1 polymer ?
#
loop_
_entity_poly.entity_id
_entity_poly.type
_entity_poly.pdbx_seq_one_letter_code
_entity_poly.pdbx_strand_id
1 'polypeptide(L)'
;MVQYKKPITYLIVGLAVCLNILLLDRLVLPRKFVPAIVEETMMLEYEHESRYGGHSRTFIGEMYFTDLGQTFSLERGNIDTPFVEVEETFLFHNITGVKTINEDYSEGLISGFNGLKLYFLGILALSLNICAGLLLGYKKANENILWNSILFNGFLLFVLSVLYIYVS
;
A
#
# COMPACT_ATOMS: atom_id res chain seq x y z
N MET A 1 33.51 -11.70 11.13
CA MET A 1 32.93 -10.72 10.19
C MET A 1 31.98 -11.50 9.29
N VAL A 2 30.66 -11.37 9.53
CA VAL A 2 29.62 -12.14 8.81
C VAL A 2 29.86 -12.08 7.29
N GLN A 3 30.07 -13.23 6.64
CA GLN A 3 30.31 -13.32 5.20
C GLN A 3 29.20 -12.62 4.37
N TYR A 4 27.98 -12.59 4.92
CA TYR A 4 26.79 -12.02 4.28
C TYR A 4 26.56 -10.52 4.53
N LYS A 5 27.44 -9.82 5.26
CA LYS A 5 27.21 -8.40 5.60
C LYS A 5 27.07 -7.50 4.36
N LYS A 6 27.95 -7.69 3.37
CA LYS A 6 27.94 -6.90 2.12
C LYS A 6 26.66 -7.14 1.28
N PRO A 7 26.28 -8.38 0.93
CA PRO A 7 25.07 -8.60 0.13
C PRO A 7 23.81 -8.12 0.85
N ILE A 8 23.71 -8.32 2.16
CA ILE A 8 22.56 -7.82 2.95
C ILE A 8 22.49 -6.29 2.93
N THR A 9 23.63 -5.62 3.04
CA THR A 9 23.66 -4.15 2.96
C THR A 9 23.16 -3.66 1.61
N TYR A 10 23.63 -4.26 0.50
CA TYR A 10 23.15 -3.90 -0.83
C TYR A 10 21.66 -4.19 -1.03
N LEU A 11 21.15 -5.28 -0.47
CA LEU A 11 19.73 -5.60 -0.50
C LEU A 11 18.89 -4.55 0.23
N ILE A 12 19.30 -4.16 1.44
CA ILE A 12 18.62 -3.12 2.23
C ILE A 12 18.65 -1.77 1.49
N VAL A 13 19.80 -1.40 0.92
CA VAL A 13 19.94 -0.17 0.13
C VAL A 13 19.04 -0.22 -1.12
N GLY A 14 19.03 -1.34 -1.84
CA GLY A 14 18.17 -1.52 -3.02
C GLY A 14 16.69 -1.39 -2.68
N LEU A 15 16.24 -2.07 -1.60
CA LEU A 15 14.87 -1.96 -1.11
C LEU A 15 14.53 -0.52 -0.69
N ALA A 16 15.42 0.15 0.02
CA ALA A 16 15.24 1.55 0.39
C ALA A 16 15.03 2.42 -0.84
N VAL A 17 15.89 2.29 -1.87
CA VAL A 17 15.75 3.06 -3.12
C VAL A 17 14.41 2.78 -3.80
N CYS A 18 14.01 1.52 -3.94
CA CYS A 18 12.73 1.17 -4.56
C CYS A 18 11.53 1.78 -3.82
N LEU A 19 11.51 1.71 -2.48
CA LEU A 19 10.42 2.31 -1.69
C LEU A 19 10.42 3.83 -1.76
N ASN A 20 11.59 4.47 -1.79
CA ASN A 20 11.66 5.92 -1.96
C ASN A 20 11.14 6.35 -3.35
N ILE A 21 11.39 5.57 -4.41
CA ILE A 21 10.83 5.84 -5.75
C ILE A 21 9.30 5.73 -5.71
N LEU A 22 8.76 4.71 -5.03
CA LEU A 22 7.32 4.54 -4.88
C LEU A 22 6.69 5.71 -4.10
N LEU A 23 7.33 6.14 -3.00
CA LEU A 23 6.88 7.31 -2.25
C LEU A 23 7.01 8.60 -3.04
N LEU A 24 8.07 8.76 -3.84
CA LEU A 24 8.26 9.91 -4.72
C LEU A 24 7.13 10.00 -5.75
N ASP A 25 6.81 8.87 -6.40
CA ASP A 25 5.70 8.80 -7.36
C ASP A 25 4.37 9.24 -6.74
N ARG A 26 4.15 8.81 -5.50
CA ARG A 26 2.87 9.03 -4.82
C ARG A 26 2.74 10.40 -4.16
N LEU A 27 3.82 10.94 -3.62
CA LEU A 27 3.80 12.15 -2.78
C LEU A 27 4.32 13.40 -3.49
N VAL A 28 5.18 13.25 -4.51
CA VAL A 28 5.90 14.38 -5.13
C VAL A 28 5.52 14.57 -6.58
N LEU A 29 5.37 13.48 -7.35
CA LEU A 29 5.04 13.58 -8.77
C LEU A 29 3.58 14.03 -8.99
N PRO A 30 3.31 14.73 -10.11
CA PRO A 30 1.96 15.19 -10.42
C PRO A 30 1.04 14.01 -10.68
N ARG A 31 -0.18 14.12 -10.17
CA ARG A 31 -1.24 13.13 -10.39
C ARG A 31 -2.03 13.47 -11.65
N LYS A 32 -2.64 12.44 -12.25
CA LYS A 32 -3.47 12.59 -13.45
C LYS A 32 -4.89 12.13 -13.14
N PHE A 33 -5.86 12.92 -13.58
CA PHE A 33 -7.25 12.52 -13.59
C PHE A 33 -7.56 11.87 -14.92
N VAL A 34 -8.12 10.67 -14.87
CA VAL A 34 -8.50 9.87 -16.03
C VAL A 34 -10.01 9.61 -15.92
N PRO A 35 -10.81 10.08 -16.88
CA PRO A 35 -12.24 9.74 -16.92
C PRO A 35 -12.38 8.26 -17.26
N ALA A 36 -13.18 7.55 -16.47
CA ALA A 36 -13.43 6.12 -16.59
C ALA A 36 -14.92 5.81 -16.35
N ILE A 37 -15.36 4.65 -16.83
CA ILE A 37 -16.73 4.17 -16.64
C ILE A 37 -16.67 2.91 -15.79
N VAL A 38 -17.40 2.89 -14.68
CA VAL A 38 -17.62 1.70 -13.85
C VAL A 38 -18.53 0.73 -14.59
N GLU A 39 -18.03 -0.46 -14.87
CA GLU A 39 -18.76 -1.53 -15.57
C GLU A 39 -19.32 -2.59 -14.61
N GLU A 40 -18.55 -2.92 -13.57
CA GLU A 40 -18.90 -3.97 -12.63
C GLU A 40 -18.56 -3.57 -11.19
N THR A 41 -19.40 -4.02 -10.26
CA THR A 41 -19.22 -3.83 -8.82
C THR A 41 -19.33 -5.17 -8.11
N MET A 42 -18.38 -5.46 -7.23
CA MET A 42 -18.34 -6.65 -6.39
C MET A 42 -18.36 -6.25 -4.92
N MET A 43 -19.29 -6.80 -4.14
CA MET A 43 -19.33 -6.57 -2.69
C MET A 43 -18.21 -7.35 -2.00
N LEU A 44 -17.45 -6.67 -1.14
CA LEU A 44 -16.43 -7.25 -0.28
C LEU A 44 -17.03 -7.56 1.09
N GLU A 45 -17.15 -8.85 1.39
CA GLU A 45 -17.70 -9.36 2.65
C GLU A 45 -16.68 -10.24 3.37
N TYR A 46 -16.56 -10.07 4.69
CA TYR A 46 -15.79 -10.97 5.56
C TYR A 46 -16.72 -11.93 6.27
N GLU A 47 -16.52 -13.22 6.01
CA GLU A 47 -17.20 -14.29 6.70
C GLU A 47 -16.48 -14.63 8.01
N HIS A 48 -17.23 -14.62 9.12
CA HIS A 48 -16.71 -15.00 10.42
C HIS A 48 -17.72 -15.86 11.18
N GLU A 49 -17.21 -16.73 12.04
CA GLU A 49 -18.04 -17.47 12.98
C GLU A 49 -18.58 -16.51 14.04
N SER A 50 -19.90 -16.44 14.14
CA SER A 50 -20.55 -15.72 15.21
C SER A 50 -20.34 -16.46 16.54
N ARG A 51 -20.34 -15.70 17.64
CA ARG A 51 -20.26 -16.20 19.02
C ARG A 51 -21.30 -17.28 19.38
N TYR A 52 -22.34 -17.46 18.55
CA TYR A 52 -23.45 -18.39 18.76
C TYR A 52 -23.51 -19.53 17.72
N GLY A 53 -22.44 -19.78 16.96
CA GLY A 53 -22.33 -20.98 16.11
C GLY A 53 -23.00 -20.87 14.73
N GLY A 54 -23.20 -19.66 14.22
CA GLY A 54 -23.63 -19.40 12.84
C GLY A 54 -22.60 -18.61 12.04
N HIS A 55 -22.54 -18.81 10.72
CA HIS A 55 -21.74 -18.00 9.81
C HIS A 55 -22.37 -16.61 9.67
N SER A 56 -21.64 -15.55 9.98
CA SER A 56 -22.07 -14.17 9.80
C SER A 56 -21.16 -13.47 8.80
N ARG A 57 -21.74 -12.64 7.94
CA ARG A 57 -21.01 -11.84 6.95
C ARG A 57 -21.03 -10.39 7.37
N THR A 58 -19.86 -9.76 7.41
CA THR A 58 -19.72 -8.32 7.64
C THR A 58 -19.29 -7.66 6.35
N PHE A 59 -20.05 -6.67 5.90
CA PHE A 59 -19.70 -5.83 4.77
C PHE A 59 -18.46 -4.98 5.09
N ILE A 60 -17.46 -5.04 4.22
CA ILE A 60 -16.19 -4.28 4.36
C ILE A 60 -16.11 -3.16 3.33
N GLY A 61 -16.77 -3.33 2.18
CA GLY A 61 -16.72 -2.35 1.10
C GLY A 61 -17.19 -2.91 -0.23
N GLU A 62 -16.94 -2.16 -1.29
CA GLU A 62 -17.23 -2.52 -2.68
C GLU A 62 -15.99 -2.37 -3.53
N MET A 63 -15.73 -3.34 -4.40
CA MET A 63 -14.70 -3.32 -5.42
C MET A 63 -15.35 -2.96 -6.75
N TYR A 64 -14.72 -2.04 -7.47
CA TYR A 64 -15.20 -1.45 -8.72
C TYR A 64 -14.21 -1.76 -9.84
N PHE A 65 -14.76 -2.13 -11.00
CA PHE A 65 -14.03 -2.43 -12.21
C PHE A 65 -14.41 -1.41 -13.28
N THR A 66 -13.41 -0.87 -13.97
CA THR A 66 -13.60 0.15 -15.01
C THR A 66 -13.38 -0.40 -16.41
N ASP A 67 -13.92 0.29 -17.41
CA ASP A 67 -13.71 0.05 -18.84
C ASP A 67 -12.23 0.13 -19.27
N LEU A 68 -11.42 0.87 -18.52
CA LEU A 68 -9.96 0.97 -18.71
C LEU A 68 -9.18 -0.17 -18.05
N GLY A 69 -9.86 -1.15 -17.44
CA GLY A 69 -9.24 -2.28 -16.75
C GLY A 69 -8.63 -1.90 -15.39
N GLN A 70 -8.91 -0.71 -14.88
CA GLN A 70 -8.51 -0.27 -13.55
C GLN A 70 -9.47 -0.83 -12.50
N THR A 71 -8.93 -1.14 -11.32
CA THR A 71 -9.69 -1.65 -10.18
C THR A 71 -9.44 -0.84 -8.92
N PHE A 72 -10.51 -0.45 -8.24
CA PHE A 72 -10.42 0.24 -6.96
C PHE A 72 -11.50 -0.24 -6.00
N SER A 73 -11.27 -0.05 -4.70
CA SER A 73 -12.17 -0.51 -3.65
C SER A 73 -12.48 0.64 -2.71
N LEU A 74 -13.75 0.78 -2.31
CA LEU A 74 -14.26 1.81 -1.39
C LEU A 74 -14.81 1.16 -0.12
N GLU A 75 -14.53 1.73 1.06
CA GLU A 75 -15.05 1.23 2.37
C GLU A 75 -16.57 1.39 2.46
N ARG A 76 -17.07 2.56 2.02
CA ARG A 76 -18.48 2.92 1.97
C ARG A 76 -18.70 3.92 0.84
N GLY A 77 -19.70 3.66 0.02
CA GLY A 77 -20.08 4.56 -1.06
C GLY A 77 -20.57 3.72 -2.22
N ASN A 78 -21.87 3.74 -2.45
CA ASN A 78 -22.43 3.24 -3.69
C ASN A 78 -22.24 4.37 -4.71
N ILE A 79 -21.46 4.15 -5.76
CA ILE A 79 -21.27 5.17 -6.79
C ILE A 79 -22.57 5.23 -7.60
N ASP A 80 -23.38 6.26 -7.34
CA ASP A 80 -24.70 6.43 -7.96
C ASP A 80 -24.64 6.61 -9.50
N THR A 81 -23.46 6.97 -10.03
CA THR A 81 -23.26 7.22 -11.46
C THR A 81 -22.10 6.39 -12.02
N PRO A 82 -22.24 5.76 -13.19
CA PRO A 82 -21.16 4.96 -13.76
C PRO A 82 -19.95 5.80 -14.21
N PHE A 83 -20.12 7.10 -14.44
CA PHE A 83 -19.02 7.99 -14.85
C PHE A 83 -18.23 8.47 -13.63
N VAL A 84 -16.93 8.14 -13.61
CA VAL A 84 -16.01 8.52 -12.54
C VAL A 84 -14.74 9.13 -13.12
N GLU A 85 -14.09 10.00 -12.36
CA GLU A 85 -12.72 10.44 -12.60
C GLU A 85 -11.80 9.77 -11.59
N VAL A 86 -10.86 8.98 -12.10
CA VAL A 86 -9.87 8.25 -11.31
C VAL A 86 -8.59 9.08 -11.29
N GLU A 87 -8.11 9.41 -10.09
CA GLU A 87 -6.82 10.06 -9.88
C GLU A 87 -5.72 9.02 -9.73
N GLU A 88 -4.74 9.02 -10.63
CA GLU A 88 -3.64 8.06 -10.65
C GLU A 88 -2.26 8.70 -10.47
N THR A 89 -1.34 7.94 -9.88
CA THR A 89 0.08 8.32 -9.82
C THR A 89 0.77 8.18 -11.17
N PHE A 90 1.85 8.93 -11.38
CA PHE A 90 2.44 9.09 -12.71
C PHE A 90 3.20 7.86 -13.22
N LEU A 91 4.00 7.23 -12.36
CA LEU A 91 4.87 6.10 -12.72
C LEU A 91 4.14 4.78 -12.55
N PHE A 92 3.54 4.56 -11.39
CA PHE A 92 2.95 3.27 -11.02
C PHE A 92 1.46 3.18 -11.29
N HIS A 93 0.82 4.26 -11.78
CA HIS A 93 -0.61 4.28 -12.12
C HIS A 93 -1.48 3.80 -10.95
N ASN A 94 -1.06 4.14 -9.73
CA ASN A 94 -1.76 3.72 -8.52
C ASN A 94 -2.92 4.67 -8.27
N ILE A 95 -4.11 4.14 -8.02
CA ILE A 95 -5.29 4.94 -7.78
C ILE A 95 -5.20 5.58 -6.39
N THR A 96 -5.24 6.91 -6.38
CA THR A 96 -5.09 7.76 -5.20
C THR A 96 -6.34 8.56 -4.87
N GLY A 97 -7.28 8.61 -5.79
CA GLY A 97 -8.55 9.29 -5.59
C GLY A 97 -9.57 8.87 -6.64
N VAL A 98 -10.84 8.96 -6.29
CA VAL A 98 -11.97 8.66 -7.18
C VAL A 98 -13.03 9.71 -6.91
N LYS A 99 -13.53 10.35 -7.96
CA LYS A 99 -14.54 11.42 -7.86
C LYS A 99 -15.62 11.24 -8.91
N THR A 100 -16.81 11.70 -8.61
CA THR A 100 -17.87 11.95 -9.61
C THR A 100 -18.07 13.45 -9.75
N ILE A 101 -19.01 13.85 -10.59
CA ILE A 101 -19.42 15.25 -10.74
C ILE A 101 -19.94 15.82 -9.40
N ASN A 102 -20.53 14.96 -8.55
CA ASN A 102 -21.27 15.38 -7.36
C ASN A 102 -20.54 15.09 -6.04
N GLU A 103 -19.62 14.12 -6.02
CA GLU A 103 -19.03 13.61 -4.78
C GLU A 103 -17.57 13.16 -4.95
N ASP A 104 -16.77 13.32 -3.89
CA ASP A 104 -15.36 12.90 -3.82
C ASP A 104 -15.26 11.68 -2.89
N TYR A 105 -14.92 10.52 -3.46
CA TYR A 105 -14.79 9.25 -2.75
C TYR A 105 -13.34 8.94 -2.35
N SER A 106 -12.41 9.86 -2.56
CA SER A 106 -10.97 9.61 -2.34
C SER A 106 -10.63 9.26 -0.89
N GLU A 107 -11.38 9.77 0.09
CA GLU A 107 -11.19 9.43 1.51
C GLU A 107 -11.64 8.00 1.85
N GLY A 108 -12.62 7.47 1.11
CA GLY A 108 -13.13 6.11 1.28
C GLY A 108 -12.30 5.04 0.58
N LEU A 109 -11.22 5.42 -0.11
CA LEU A 109 -10.43 4.50 -0.92
C LEU A 109 -9.61 3.54 -0.05
N ILE A 110 -9.98 2.26 -0.08
CA ILE A 110 -9.28 1.20 0.65
C ILE A 110 -8.27 0.47 -0.22
N SER A 111 -8.38 0.52 -1.55
CA SER A 111 -7.41 -0.09 -2.48
C SER A 111 -6.07 0.66 -2.53
N GLY A 112 -5.05 0.04 -3.13
CA GLY A 112 -3.74 0.66 -3.33
C GLY A 112 -2.96 0.95 -2.03
N PHE A 113 -2.05 1.94 -2.06
CA PHE A 113 -1.27 2.37 -0.89
C PHE A 113 -1.96 3.51 -0.14
N ASN A 114 -3.26 3.37 0.18
CA ASN A 114 -4.04 4.38 0.91
C ASN A 114 -4.09 4.10 2.43
N GLY A 115 -4.47 5.13 3.21
CA GLY A 115 -4.70 5.04 4.65
C GLY A 115 -3.56 4.38 5.44
N LEU A 116 -3.88 3.33 6.19
CA LEU A 116 -2.94 2.61 7.05
C LEU A 116 -1.78 1.98 6.26
N LYS A 117 -2.02 1.52 5.01
CA LYS A 117 -0.97 0.96 4.14
C LYS A 117 0.09 2.00 3.80
N LEU A 118 -0.32 3.25 3.52
CA LEU A 118 0.61 4.35 3.27
C LEU A 118 1.50 4.65 4.48
N TYR A 119 0.87 4.65 5.66
CA TYR A 119 1.57 4.95 6.91
C TYR A 119 2.67 3.92 7.21
N PHE A 120 2.33 2.62 7.13
CA PHE A 120 3.32 1.55 7.31
C PHE A 120 4.39 1.55 6.21
N LEU A 121 4.02 1.86 4.96
CA LEU A 121 4.97 2.03 3.88
C LEU A 121 5.99 3.15 4.17
N GLY A 122 5.52 4.29 4.70
CA GLY A 122 6.37 5.40 5.12
C GLY A 122 7.31 5.04 6.27
N ILE A 123 6.81 4.35 7.31
CA ILE A 123 7.63 3.85 8.43
C ILE A 123 8.71 2.89 7.92
N LEU A 124 8.34 1.97 7.03
CA LEU A 124 9.27 1.01 6.45
C LEU A 124 10.36 1.70 5.63
N ALA A 125 9.99 2.68 4.79
CA ALA A 125 10.96 3.46 4.01
C ALA A 125 11.93 4.23 4.93
N LEU A 126 11.42 4.89 5.97
CA LEU A 126 12.23 5.61 6.94
C LEU A 126 13.17 4.67 7.69
N SER A 127 12.67 3.51 8.13
CA SER A 127 13.48 2.50 8.81
C SER A 127 14.60 1.97 7.91
N LEU A 128 14.28 1.62 6.65
CA LEU A 128 15.27 1.15 5.68
C LEU A 128 16.33 2.20 5.37
N ASN A 129 15.95 3.49 5.26
CA ASN A 129 16.88 4.59 5.07
C ASN A 129 17.86 4.74 6.26
N ILE A 130 17.36 4.66 7.50
CA ILE A 130 18.20 4.68 8.71
C ILE A 130 19.15 3.46 8.72
N CYS A 131 18.62 2.27 8.43
CA CYS A 131 19.41 1.04 8.40
C CYS A 131 20.50 1.10 7.32
N ALA A 132 20.17 1.60 6.12
CA ALA A 132 21.12 1.82 5.03
C ALA A 132 22.23 2.78 5.44
N GLY A 133 21.89 3.93 6.04
CA GLY A 133 22.87 4.90 6.54
C GLY A 133 23.80 4.32 7.60
N LEU A 134 23.26 3.55 8.56
CA LEU A 134 24.06 2.89 9.59
C LEU A 134 25.00 1.82 9.00
N LEU A 135 24.52 1.00 8.07
CA LEU A 135 25.31 -0.08 7.47
C LEU A 135 26.41 0.44 6.52
N LEU A 136 26.16 1.53 5.81
CA LEU A 136 27.13 2.17 4.91
C LEU A 136 28.15 3.05 5.67
N GLY A 137 27.71 3.79 6.68
CA GLY A 137 28.54 4.79 7.39
C GLY A 137 29.42 4.22 8.51
N TYR A 138 28.96 3.18 9.22
CA TYR A 138 29.70 2.64 10.36
C TYR A 138 30.60 1.46 9.97
N LYS A 139 31.91 1.72 9.87
CA LYS A 139 32.94 0.66 9.71
C LYS A 139 32.86 -0.43 10.79
N LYS A 140 32.29 -0.12 11.96
CA LYS A 140 32.03 -1.03 13.09
C LYS A 140 30.55 -1.38 13.27
N ALA A 141 29.70 -1.34 12.24
CA ALA A 141 28.34 -1.85 12.37
C ALA A 141 28.40 -3.31 12.86
N ASN A 142 28.01 -3.50 14.13
CA ASN A 142 28.11 -4.76 14.85
C ASN A 142 27.06 -5.74 14.30
N GLU A 143 27.27 -7.04 14.48
CA GLU A 143 26.35 -8.09 13.99
C GLU A 143 24.93 -7.87 14.51
N ASN A 144 24.80 -7.36 15.75
CA ASN A 144 23.51 -6.99 16.35
C ASN A 144 22.74 -5.92 15.55
N ILE A 145 23.43 -4.92 14.99
CA ILE A 145 22.77 -3.87 14.18
C ILE A 145 22.21 -4.49 12.91
N LEU A 146 22.96 -5.40 12.29
CA LEU A 146 22.54 -6.09 11.08
C LEU A 146 21.31 -6.98 11.34
N TRP A 147 21.34 -7.81 12.40
CA TRP A 147 20.21 -8.67 12.74
C TRP A 147 18.96 -7.89 13.15
N ASN A 148 19.10 -6.83 13.97
CA ASN A 148 17.97 -5.99 14.33
C ASN A 148 17.36 -5.29 13.11
N SER A 149 18.21 -4.83 12.17
CA SER A 149 17.73 -4.23 10.91
C SER A 149 16.90 -5.24 10.11
N ILE A 150 17.36 -6.48 9.98
CA ILE A 150 16.64 -7.53 9.25
C ILE A 150 15.32 -7.86 9.94
N LEU A 151 15.34 -8.11 11.25
CA LEU A 151 14.16 -8.50 12.01
C LEU A 151 13.09 -7.41 12.00
N PHE A 152 13.47 -6.16 12.24
CA PHE A 152 12.53 -5.06 12.31
C PHE A 152 11.91 -4.74 10.94
N ASN A 153 12.73 -4.63 9.89
CA ASN A 153 12.20 -4.37 8.54
C ASN A 153 11.44 -5.58 7.99
N GLY A 154 11.86 -6.80 8.32
CA GLY A 154 11.14 -8.02 7.99
C GLY A 154 9.76 -8.08 8.66
N PHE A 155 9.68 -7.68 9.93
CA PHE A 155 8.40 -7.57 10.63
C PHE A 155 7.50 -6.50 10.00
N LEU A 156 8.02 -5.33 9.66
CA LEU A 156 7.24 -4.29 8.98
C LEU A 156 6.75 -4.74 7.59
N LEU A 157 7.58 -5.43 6.82
CA LEU A 157 7.18 -6.04 5.55
C LEU A 157 6.08 -7.07 5.74
N PHE A 158 6.18 -7.90 6.79
CA PHE A 158 5.14 -8.87 7.14
C PHE A 158 3.81 -8.16 7.45
N VAL A 159 3.83 -7.15 8.32
CA VAL A 159 2.62 -6.35 8.64
C VAL A 159 2.04 -5.71 7.40
N LEU A 160 2.88 -5.09 6.55
CA LEU A 160 2.41 -4.45 5.31
C LEU A 160 1.80 -5.47 4.34
N SER A 161 2.38 -6.68 4.24
CA SER A 161 1.87 -7.76 3.39
C SER A 161 0.52 -8.27 3.89
N VAL A 162 0.37 -8.43 5.21
CA VAL A 162 -0.92 -8.80 5.83
C VAL A 162 -1.96 -7.71 5.56
N LEU A 163 -1.63 -6.43 5.80
CA LEU A 163 -2.55 -5.32 5.50
C LEU A 163 -2.91 -5.24 4.02
N TYR A 164 -1.98 -5.57 3.12
CA TYR A 164 -2.28 -5.64 1.70
C TYR A 164 -3.31 -6.74 1.44
N ILE A 165 -3.05 -7.98 1.83
CA ILE A 165 -3.96 -9.12 1.55
C ILE A 165 -5.36 -8.94 2.14
N TYR A 166 -5.47 -8.41 3.37
CA TYR A 166 -6.76 -8.26 4.05
C TYR A 166 -7.57 -7.03 3.58
N VAL A 167 -6.93 -6.08 2.88
CA VAL A 167 -7.53 -4.78 2.50
C VAL A 167 -7.26 -4.49 1.01
N SER A 168 -7.15 -5.52 0.17
CA SER A 168 -7.06 -5.39 -1.29
C SER A 168 -8.40 -5.74 -1.93
#